data_AF-A0AA43CU23-F1
#
_entry.id   AF-A0AA43CU23-F1
#
_cell.length_a   1.000
_cell.length_b   1.000
_cell.length_c   1.000
_cell.angle_alpha   90.00
_cell.angle_beta   90.00
_cell.angle_gamma   90.00
#
_symmetry.space_group_name_H-M   'P 1'
#
loop_
_entity.id
_entity.type
_entity.pdbx_description
1 polymer ?
#
loop_
_entity_poly.entity_id
_entity_poly.type
_entity_poly.pdbx_seq_one_letter_code
_entity_poly.pdbx_strand_id
1 'polypeptide(L)'
;YAVAQALISRIIVNFVEEPETMMSDLREIGPTFVLLAPRVWESVAADVKAKMMDATRFKQAMYRFAMKLADKASAKGHGNKSKLAYWLLFRPLKDRLGFTYLRSAATGGAALGPDTFKFFLSMGVPLRQLYGQTELAGAYTIHEANDVDFDSVGIPFRNAQVRIDNPDHNGVGEVVAKTCGMFLGYYKNQADTDAALDDGWMHTGDAGYFKKENNHLVVIDRISDLSETSNGDKFSPQFIENKLKFSPFIAEAVVQGDGRSYLSAIICIRFEIVAKWAEQRNIAFTNYINLSAQERVYEMVRKEVETVNETLPDAQKIRKFLLLYKQLDADDGELTRTRKVRRGVIKEKYAEIIDTIYSDRDVVHIDTVITFQDGNKSRVQTDVRIVDLMDLNDLAVKVPVKKAS
;
A
#
# COMPACT_ATOMS: atom_id res chain seq x y z
N TYR A 1 -25.00 6.82 -9.23
CA TYR A 1 -24.85 5.99 -8.02
C TYR A 1 -25.31 6.73 -6.75
N ALA A 2 -24.59 7.75 -6.29
CA ALA A 2 -24.80 8.38 -4.97
C ALA A 2 -26.23 8.85 -4.63
N VAL A 3 -26.96 9.45 -5.58
CA VAL A 3 -28.35 9.91 -5.35
C VAL A 3 -29.37 8.90 -5.86
N ALA A 4 -29.23 8.46 -7.12
CA ALA A 4 -30.21 7.58 -7.76
C ALA A 4 -30.41 6.23 -7.04
N GLN A 5 -29.32 5.58 -6.60
CA GLN A 5 -29.42 4.32 -5.86
C GLN A 5 -30.14 4.52 -4.53
N ALA A 6 -29.87 5.64 -3.85
CA ALA A 6 -30.51 5.94 -2.58
C ALA A 6 -32.01 6.18 -2.76
N LEU A 7 -32.44 6.87 -3.83
CA LEU A 7 -33.85 7.05 -4.16
C LEU A 7 -34.57 5.72 -4.44
N ILE A 8 -33.95 4.84 -5.22
CA ILE A 8 -34.50 3.52 -5.55
C ILE A 8 -34.58 2.62 -4.29
N SER A 9 -33.53 2.65 -3.47
CA SER A 9 -33.40 1.82 -2.27
C SER A 9 -34.02 2.43 -1.01
N ARG A 10 -34.69 3.59 -1.13
CA ARG A 10 -35.30 4.34 -0.01
C ARG A 10 -34.32 4.68 1.11
N ILE A 11 -33.09 5.03 0.72
CA ILE A 11 -32.04 5.51 1.62
C ILE A 11 -32.14 7.04 1.68
N ILE A 12 -32.05 7.60 2.89
CA ILE A 12 -31.96 9.05 3.09
C ILE A 12 -30.55 9.50 2.75
N VAL A 13 -30.41 10.38 1.76
CA VAL A 13 -29.15 11.05 1.43
C VAL A 13 -29.08 12.35 2.19
N ASN A 14 -28.03 12.52 2.98
CA ASN A 14 -27.73 13.78 3.65
C ASN A 14 -26.59 14.47 2.89
N PHE A 15 -26.72 15.77 2.68
CA PHE A 15 -25.68 16.59 2.09
C PHE A 15 -24.96 17.32 3.23
N VAL A 16 -23.64 17.27 3.23
CA VAL A 16 -22.81 18.07 4.15
C VAL A 16 -22.89 19.54 3.77
N GLU A 17 -22.73 20.44 4.73
CA GLU A 17 -22.85 21.88 4.50
C GLU A 17 -21.71 22.39 3.62
N GLU A 18 -20.47 22.08 4.00
CA GLU A 18 -19.24 22.43 3.28
C GLU A 18 -18.21 21.28 3.37
N PRO A 19 -17.25 21.18 2.45
CA PRO A 19 -16.17 20.19 2.53
C PRO A 19 -15.42 20.21 3.86
N GLU A 20 -15.23 21.39 4.45
CA GLU A 20 -14.53 21.61 5.72
C GLU A 20 -15.33 21.11 6.93
N THR A 21 -16.68 21.11 6.84
CA THR A 21 -17.57 20.67 7.93
C THR A 21 -17.88 19.17 7.86
N MET A 22 -17.51 18.49 6.76
CA MET A 22 -17.83 17.09 6.46
C MET A 22 -17.77 16.14 7.67
N MET A 23 -16.69 16.19 8.47
CA MET A 23 -16.53 15.29 9.62
C MET A 23 -17.42 15.65 10.82
N SER A 24 -17.75 16.93 11.00
CA SER A 24 -18.70 17.38 12.01
C SER A 24 -20.11 16.92 11.62
N ASP A 25 -20.49 17.17 10.36
CA ASP A 25 -21.80 16.83 9.82
C ASP A 25 -22.01 15.32 9.85
N LEU A 26 -20.98 14.54 9.46
CA LEU A 26 -21.02 13.08 9.54
C LEU A 26 -21.30 12.60 10.97
N ARG A 27 -20.73 13.27 11.98
CA ARG A 27 -20.98 12.94 13.39
C ARG A 27 -22.41 13.29 13.82
N GLU A 28 -22.91 14.44 13.41
CA GLU A 28 -24.28 14.87 13.71
C GLU A 28 -25.33 13.96 13.05
N ILE A 29 -25.13 13.63 11.78
CA ILE A 29 -26.00 12.76 10.99
C ILE A 29 -26.00 11.33 11.55
N GLY A 30 -24.83 10.82 11.94
CA GLY A 30 -24.66 9.44 12.41
C GLY A 30 -25.12 8.40 11.37
N PRO A 31 -24.50 8.36 10.17
CA PRO A 31 -24.99 7.56 9.05
C PRO A 31 -24.95 6.05 9.32
N THR A 32 -25.82 5.31 8.64
CA THR A 32 -25.81 3.83 8.65
C THR A 32 -24.97 3.23 7.52
N PHE A 33 -24.68 4.02 6.49
CA PHE A 33 -23.85 3.66 5.34
C PHE A 33 -22.89 4.81 4.99
N VAL A 34 -21.62 4.49 4.74
CA VAL A 34 -20.65 5.43 4.17
C VAL A 34 -19.82 4.74 3.09
N LEU A 35 -19.52 5.48 2.02
CA LEU A 35 -18.56 5.12 1.00
C LEU A 35 -17.52 6.24 0.95
N LEU A 36 -16.30 5.97 1.41
CA LEU A 36 -15.23 6.96 1.44
C LEU A 36 -14.01 6.45 0.66
N ALA A 37 -13.33 7.36 -0.02
CA ALA A 37 -12.07 7.05 -0.69
C ALA A 37 -10.98 6.68 0.35
N PRO A 38 -9.99 5.84 0.00
CA PRO A 38 -8.94 5.40 0.92
C PRO A 38 -8.24 6.55 1.66
N ARG A 39 -7.93 7.66 0.96
CA ARG A 39 -7.29 8.84 1.55
C ARG A 39 -8.10 9.44 2.71
N VAL A 40 -9.43 9.39 2.65
CA VAL A 40 -10.27 9.91 3.74
C VAL A 40 -10.17 8.99 4.95
N TRP A 41 -10.20 7.67 4.76
CA TRP A 41 -9.97 6.71 5.85
C TRP A 41 -8.60 6.90 6.50
N GLU A 42 -7.55 7.05 5.69
CA GLU A 42 -6.18 7.29 6.15
C GLU A 42 -6.06 8.60 6.93
N SER A 43 -6.66 9.69 6.41
CA SER A 43 -6.69 10.99 7.10
C SER A 43 -7.39 10.89 8.46
N VAL A 44 -8.54 10.22 8.53
CA VAL A 44 -9.26 10.01 9.80
C VAL A 44 -8.41 9.20 10.78
N ALA A 45 -7.74 8.14 10.33
CA ALA A 45 -6.85 7.36 11.18
C ALA A 45 -5.64 8.17 11.67
N ALA A 46 -5.04 8.99 10.80
CA ALA A 46 -3.92 9.87 11.14
C ALA A 46 -4.33 10.93 12.18
N ASP A 47 -5.49 11.56 12.01
CA ASP A 47 -6.03 12.55 12.95
C ASP A 47 -6.28 11.96 14.33
N VAL A 48 -6.79 10.73 14.40
CA VAL A 48 -6.96 10.02 15.68
C VAL A 48 -5.62 9.78 16.35
N LYS A 49 -4.60 9.33 15.60
CA LYS A 49 -3.26 9.12 16.13
C LYS A 49 -2.65 10.43 16.64
N ALA A 50 -2.74 11.52 15.87
CA ALA A 50 -2.25 12.84 16.26
C ALA A 50 -2.92 13.35 17.55
N LYS A 51 -4.25 13.35 17.60
CA LYS A 51 -5.00 13.76 18.81
C LYS A 51 -4.70 12.88 20.03
N MET A 52 -4.36 11.62 19.82
CA MET A 52 -3.93 10.73 20.91
C MET A 52 -2.52 11.05 21.41
N MET A 53 -1.61 11.49 20.53
CA MET A 53 -0.27 11.94 20.92
C MET A 53 -0.33 13.16 21.84
N ASP A 54 -1.28 14.07 21.61
CA ASP A 54 -1.49 15.26 22.44
C ASP A 54 -2.35 14.99 23.69
N ALA A 55 -2.83 13.76 23.86
CA ALA A 55 -3.66 13.39 25.00
C ALA A 55 -2.83 13.19 26.29
N THR A 56 -3.50 13.20 27.44
CA THR A 56 -2.85 12.95 28.73
C THR A 56 -2.18 11.57 28.78
N ARG A 57 -1.12 11.43 29.58
CA ARG A 57 -0.35 10.16 29.72
C ARG A 57 -1.24 8.96 30.04
N PHE A 58 -2.30 9.18 30.82
CA PHE A 58 -3.30 8.16 31.13
C PHE A 58 -4.09 7.71 29.88
N LYS A 59 -4.60 8.66 29.07
CA LYS A 59 -5.30 8.36 27.82
C LYS A 59 -4.39 7.65 26.82
N GLN A 60 -3.13 8.06 26.71
CA GLN A 60 -2.13 7.38 25.88
C GLN A 60 -1.87 5.94 26.36
N ALA A 61 -1.77 5.71 27.67
CA ALA A 61 -1.59 4.38 28.23
C ALA A 61 -2.81 3.48 27.95
N MET A 62 -4.03 4.01 28.15
CA MET A 62 -5.27 3.32 27.85
C MET A 62 -5.40 3.00 26.35
N TYR A 63 -5.05 3.94 25.47
CA TYR A 63 -5.02 3.72 24.03
C TYR A 63 -4.06 2.60 23.64
N ARG A 64 -2.80 2.67 24.10
CA ARG A 64 -1.82 1.61 23.84
C ARG A 64 -2.26 0.25 24.36
N PHE A 65 -2.88 0.20 25.53
CA PHE A 65 -3.40 -1.03 26.11
C PHE A 65 -4.56 -1.60 25.29
N ALA A 66 -5.54 -0.77 24.94
CA ALA A 66 -6.69 -1.18 24.14
C ALA A 66 -6.30 -1.61 22.72
N MET A 67 -5.38 -0.89 22.08
CA MET A 67 -4.83 -1.29 20.77
C MET A 67 -4.12 -2.65 20.84
N LYS A 68 -3.26 -2.89 21.84
CA LYS A 68 -2.64 -4.22 22.03
C LYS A 68 -3.66 -5.34 22.21
N LEU A 69 -4.78 -5.08 22.89
CA LEU A 69 -5.87 -6.05 23.03
C LEU A 69 -6.60 -6.27 21.70
N ALA A 70 -6.76 -5.23 20.90
CA ALA A 70 -7.36 -5.30 19.58
C ALA A 70 -6.50 -6.10 18.60
N ASP A 71 -5.20 -5.86 18.59
CA ASP A 71 -4.22 -6.57 17.76
C ASP A 71 -4.20 -8.07 18.11
N LYS A 72 -4.16 -8.39 19.40
CA LYS A 72 -4.26 -9.79 19.88
C LYS A 72 -5.56 -10.47 19.50
N ALA A 73 -6.67 -9.75 19.45
CA ALA A 73 -7.94 -10.31 19.02
C ALA A 73 -7.94 -10.55 17.51
N SER A 74 -7.48 -9.57 16.73
CA SER A 74 -7.39 -9.65 15.27
C SER A 74 -6.45 -10.76 14.79
N ALA A 75 -5.35 -11.01 15.52
CA ALA A 75 -4.42 -12.11 15.25
C ALA A 75 -5.05 -13.51 15.36
N LYS A 76 -6.20 -13.66 16.03
CA LYS A 76 -6.93 -14.94 16.12
C LYS A 76 -7.83 -15.21 14.91
N GLY A 77 -7.89 -14.29 13.95
CA GLY A 77 -8.69 -14.41 12.73
C GLY A 77 -9.49 -13.15 12.43
N HIS A 78 -9.77 -12.92 11.14
CA HIS A 78 -10.53 -11.79 10.65
C HIS A 78 -11.90 -11.69 11.34
N GLY A 79 -12.25 -10.49 11.82
CA GLY A 79 -13.53 -10.23 12.50
C GLY A 79 -13.55 -10.43 14.03
N ASN A 80 -12.50 -11.02 14.62
CA ASN A 80 -12.39 -11.15 16.08
C ASN A 80 -12.13 -9.80 16.75
N LYS A 81 -12.97 -9.44 17.73
CA LYS A 81 -12.92 -8.15 18.42
C LYS A 81 -12.76 -8.34 19.92
N SER A 82 -11.89 -7.54 20.54
CA SER A 82 -11.79 -7.47 22.00
C SER A 82 -12.94 -6.65 22.56
N LYS A 83 -13.86 -7.28 23.31
CA LYS A 83 -14.96 -6.59 24.01
C LYS A 83 -14.44 -5.51 24.97
N LEU A 84 -13.31 -5.79 25.63
CA LEU A 84 -12.68 -4.85 26.56
C LEU A 84 -12.08 -3.64 25.84
N ALA A 85 -11.35 -3.86 24.73
CA ALA A 85 -10.84 -2.76 23.91
C ALA A 85 -11.97 -1.92 23.32
N TYR A 86 -13.07 -2.59 22.92
CA TYR A 86 -14.25 -1.92 22.42
C TYR A 86 -14.85 -0.98 23.47
N TRP A 87 -15.07 -1.47 24.70
CA TRP A 87 -15.67 -0.65 25.74
C TRP A 87 -14.76 0.49 26.22
N LEU A 88 -13.45 0.24 26.36
CA LEU A 88 -12.49 1.23 26.86
C LEU A 88 -12.14 2.32 25.86
N LEU A 89 -12.00 1.98 24.57
CA LEU A 89 -11.46 2.87 23.56
C LEU A 89 -12.38 3.02 22.36
N PHE A 90 -12.77 1.93 21.72
CA PHE A 90 -13.37 2.04 20.39
C PHE A 90 -14.81 2.54 20.42
N ARG A 91 -15.60 2.27 21.46
CA ARG A 91 -16.96 2.78 21.58
C ARG A 91 -17.00 4.32 21.60
N PRO A 92 -16.28 5.03 22.50
CA PRO A 92 -16.28 6.49 22.48
C PRO A 92 -15.60 7.06 21.22
N LEU A 93 -14.60 6.37 20.67
CA LEU A 93 -13.96 6.80 19.44
C LEU A 93 -14.88 6.69 18.21
N LYS A 94 -15.58 5.55 18.08
CA LYS A 94 -16.60 5.29 17.05
C LYS A 94 -17.71 6.33 17.09
N ASP A 95 -18.12 6.75 18.28
CA ASP A 95 -19.06 7.86 18.47
C ASP A 95 -18.51 9.21 18.04
N ARG A 96 -17.28 9.53 18.46
CA ARG A 96 -16.64 10.79 18.08
C ARG A 96 -16.43 10.94 16.58
N LEU A 97 -16.28 9.81 15.88
CA LEU A 97 -16.14 9.75 14.43
C LEU A 97 -17.49 9.65 13.69
N GLY A 98 -18.63 9.65 14.39
CA GLY A 98 -19.95 9.51 13.75
C GLY A 98 -20.28 8.12 13.23
N PHE A 99 -19.49 7.11 13.59
CA PHE A 99 -19.63 5.75 13.10
C PHE A 99 -20.51 4.88 14.01
N THR A 100 -21.10 5.41 15.08
CA THR A 100 -21.91 4.64 16.06
C THR A 100 -22.95 3.76 15.40
N TYR A 101 -23.72 4.31 14.46
CA TYR A 101 -24.83 3.63 13.79
C TYR A 101 -24.45 2.92 12.49
N LEU A 102 -23.16 2.92 12.14
CA LEU A 102 -22.68 2.40 10.87
C LEU A 102 -22.89 0.89 10.78
N ARG A 103 -23.66 0.47 9.78
CA ARG A 103 -23.98 -0.93 9.46
C ARG A 103 -23.19 -1.44 8.25
N SER A 104 -22.75 -0.53 7.38
CA SER A 104 -21.92 -0.84 6.23
C SER A 104 -20.97 0.32 5.94
N ALA A 105 -19.70 0.02 5.73
CA ALA A 105 -18.71 0.97 5.26
C ALA A 105 -18.00 0.37 4.05
N ALA A 106 -17.75 1.17 3.04
CA ALA A 106 -17.02 0.74 1.86
C ALA A 106 -15.92 1.73 1.50
N THR A 107 -14.91 1.21 0.82
CA THR A 107 -13.86 1.99 0.18
C THR A 107 -13.55 1.44 -1.21
N GLY A 108 -13.16 2.32 -2.12
CA GLY A 108 -12.88 1.97 -3.52
C GLY A 108 -12.13 3.09 -4.23
N GLY A 109 -11.68 2.81 -5.45
CA GLY A 109 -10.93 3.75 -6.28
C GLY A 109 -9.41 3.73 -6.08
N ALA A 110 -8.93 3.18 -4.96
CA ALA A 110 -7.51 2.84 -4.75
C ALA A 110 -7.40 1.78 -3.63
N ALA A 111 -6.21 1.22 -3.45
CA ALA A 111 -5.90 0.33 -2.33
C ALA A 111 -5.85 1.13 -1.01
N LEU A 112 -6.37 0.55 0.07
CA LEU A 112 -6.26 1.07 1.42
C LEU A 112 -5.22 0.26 2.20
N GLY A 113 -4.31 0.94 2.91
CA GLY A 113 -3.28 0.25 3.69
C GLY A 113 -3.85 -0.72 4.75
N PRO A 114 -3.24 -1.91 4.94
CA PRO A 114 -3.78 -2.96 5.80
C PRO A 114 -3.90 -2.51 7.26
N ASP A 115 -3.00 -1.67 7.76
CA ASP A 115 -3.06 -1.15 9.13
C ASP A 115 -4.25 -0.23 9.34
N THR A 116 -4.57 0.62 8.35
CA THR A 116 -5.76 1.48 8.40
C THR A 116 -7.03 0.62 8.36
N PHE A 117 -7.04 -0.42 7.52
CA PHE A 117 -8.15 -1.37 7.45
C PHE A 117 -8.36 -2.10 8.79
N LYS A 118 -7.29 -2.68 9.35
CA LYS A 118 -7.28 -3.36 10.67
C LYS A 118 -7.75 -2.44 11.80
N PHE A 119 -7.33 -1.18 11.78
CA PHE A 119 -7.73 -0.18 12.77
C PHE A 119 -9.26 0.03 12.79
N PHE A 120 -9.87 0.25 11.63
CA PHE A 120 -11.32 0.46 11.54
C PHE A 120 -12.12 -0.83 11.84
N LEU A 121 -11.68 -1.99 11.35
CA LEU A 121 -12.32 -3.26 11.70
C LEU A 121 -12.26 -3.54 13.20
N SER A 122 -11.11 -3.30 13.84
CA SER A 122 -10.92 -3.42 15.28
C SER A 122 -11.84 -2.49 16.07
N MET A 123 -12.09 -1.29 15.53
CA MET A 123 -13.07 -0.34 16.08
C MET A 123 -14.52 -0.83 15.99
N GLY A 124 -14.78 -1.83 15.15
CA GLY A 124 -16.12 -2.33 14.86
C GLY A 124 -16.82 -1.53 13.77
N VAL A 125 -16.06 -0.87 12.90
CA VAL A 125 -16.54 -0.34 11.62
C VAL A 125 -16.59 -1.51 10.63
N PRO A 126 -17.73 -1.80 9.98
CA PRO A 126 -17.87 -2.88 9.00
C PRO A 126 -17.33 -2.46 7.63
N LEU A 127 -16.02 -2.16 7.57
CA LEU A 127 -15.32 -1.69 6.37
C LEU A 127 -15.08 -2.82 5.37
N ARG A 128 -15.34 -2.56 4.10
CA ARG A 128 -15.17 -3.48 2.97
C ARG A 128 -14.47 -2.76 1.81
N GLN A 129 -13.61 -3.47 1.09
CA GLN A 129 -13.08 -3.01 -0.18
C GLN A 129 -14.06 -3.39 -1.30
N LEU A 130 -14.23 -2.49 -2.26
CA LEU A 130 -14.92 -2.77 -3.52
C LEU A 130 -14.07 -2.35 -4.72
N TYR A 131 -14.36 -2.93 -5.87
CA TYR A 131 -13.79 -2.53 -7.15
C TYR A 131 -14.91 -2.29 -8.17
N GLY A 132 -14.68 -1.29 -9.00
CA GLY A 132 -15.68 -0.68 -9.85
C GLY A 132 -15.10 0.38 -10.77
N GLN A 133 -15.74 0.56 -11.91
CA GLN A 133 -15.39 1.55 -12.92
C GLN A 133 -16.68 2.16 -13.51
N THR A 134 -16.56 3.31 -14.17
CA THR A 134 -17.72 4.05 -14.70
C THR A 134 -18.43 3.26 -15.79
N GLU A 135 -17.66 2.62 -16.66
CA GLU A 135 -18.05 1.80 -17.80
C GLU A 135 -18.89 0.58 -17.40
N LEU A 136 -18.77 0.13 -16.15
CA LEU A 136 -19.49 -1.00 -15.57
C LEU A 136 -20.61 -0.56 -14.60
N ALA A 137 -20.96 0.74 -14.62
CA ALA A 137 -21.93 1.42 -13.76
C ALA A 137 -21.64 1.32 -12.25
N GLY A 138 -20.36 1.36 -11.88
CA GLY A 138 -19.91 1.39 -10.49
C GLY A 138 -19.28 0.08 -10.05
N ALA A 139 -19.54 -0.32 -8.80
CA ALA A 139 -18.94 -1.51 -8.21
C ALA A 139 -19.54 -2.80 -8.76
N TYR A 140 -18.70 -3.81 -8.97
CA TYR A 140 -19.10 -5.17 -9.36
C TYR A 140 -18.36 -6.26 -8.60
N THR A 141 -17.44 -5.89 -7.69
CA THR A 141 -16.91 -6.79 -6.66
C THR A 141 -16.96 -6.11 -5.29
N ILE A 142 -17.04 -6.90 -4.22
CA ILE A 142 -16.92 -6.42 -2.84
C ILE A 142 -16.51 -7.57 -1.90
N HIS A 143 -15.88 -7.23 -0.78
CA HIS A 143 -15.75 -8.17 0.34
C HIS A 143 -17.11 -8.58 0.92
N GLU A 144 -17.22 -9.81 1.39
CA GLU A 144 -18.36 -10.22 2.21
C GLU A 144 -18.19 -9.76 3.67
N ALA A 145 -19.26 -9.83 4.46
CA ALA A 145 -19.24 -9.35 5.84
C ALA A 145 -18.21 -10.04 6.74
N ASN A 146 -18.01 -11.34 6.50
CA ASN A 146 -17.16 -12.21 7.30
C ASN A 146 -15.93 -12.70 6.52
N ASP A 147 -15.74 -12.19 5.30
CA ASP A 147 -14.63 -12.57 4.42
C ASP A 147 -13.99 -11.31 3.85
N VAL A 148 -13.03 -10.79 4.60
CA VAL A 148 -12.29 -9.57 4.29
C VAL A 148 -10.82 -9.93 4.21
N ASP A 149 -10.24 -9.68 3.04
CA ASP A 149 -8.81 -9.85 2.77
C ASP A 149 -8.28 -8.50 2.29
N PHE A 150 -7.36 -7.92 3.08
CA PHE A 150 -6.85 -6.55 2.90
C PHE A 150 -6.10 -6.33 1.59
N ASP A 151 -5.69 -7.41 0.92
CA ASP A 151 -4.94 -7.34 -0.33
C ASP A 151 -5.83 -7.53 -1.57
N SER A 152 -7.14 -7.67 -1.36
CA SER A 152 -8.10 -7.99 -2.42
C SER A 152 -9.26 -7.01 -2.48
N VAL A 153 -10.04 -7.09 -3.56
CA VAL A 153 -11.29 -6.35 -3.75
C VAL A 153 -12.53 -7.26 -3.61
N GLY A 154 -12.33 -8.42 -2.99
CA GLY A 154 -13.37 -9.41 -2.70
C GLY A 154 -13.83 -10.18 -3.92
N ILE A 155 -15.10 -10.56 -3.92
CA ILE A 155 -15.68 -11.44 -4.92
C ILE A 155 -16.67 -10.69 -5.83
N PRO A 156 -16.92 -11.18 -7.05
CA PRO A 156 -17.95 -10.62 -7.92
C PRO A 156 -19.34 -10.60 -7.28
N PHE A 157 -20.13 -9.59 -7.62
CA PHE A 157 -21.54 -9.58 -7.27
C PHE A 157 -22.27 -10.75 -7.93
N ARG A 158 -23.37 -11.20 -7.31
CA ARG A 158 -24.16 -12.33 -7.84
C ARG A 158 -24.65 -12.12 -9.27
N ASN A 159 -24.80 -10.87 -9.70
CA ASN A 159 -25.24 -10.46 -11.04
C ASN A 159 -24.10 -9.91 -11.91
N ALA A 160 -22.84 -10.08 -11.50
CA ALA A 160 -21.66 -9.71 -12.26
C ALA A 160 -20.86 -10.96 -12.61
N GLN A 161 -20.38 -11.03 -13.85
CA GLN A 161 -19.41 -12.03 -14.27
C GLN A 161 -18.06 -11.34 -14.39
N VAL A 162 -17.03 -11.95 -13.80
CA VAL A 162 -15.66 -11.44 -13.84
C VAL A 162 -14.73 -12.61 -14.10
N ARG A 163 -13.80 -12.46 -15.03
CA ARG A 163 -12.76 -13.46 -15.33
C ARG A 163 -11.43 -12.75 -15.62
N ILE A 164 -10.35 -13.52 -15.61
CA ILE A 164 -9.05 -13.06 -16.07
C ILE A 164 -8.86 -13.50 -17.52
N ASP A 165 -8.60 -12.55 -18.40
CA ASP A 165 -8.32 -12.77 -19.81
C ASP A 165 -6.81 -12.76 -20.08
N ASN A 166 -6.36 -13.65 -20.97
CA ASN A 166 -4.94 -13.85 -21.30
C ASN A 166 -4.00 -13.93 -20.07
N PRO A 167 -4.30 -14.77 -19.06
CA PRO A 167 -3.44 -14.90 -17.89
C PRO A 167 -2.07 -15.47 -18.26
N ASP A 168 -1.02 -14.99 -17.59
CA ASP A 168 0.27 -15.67 -17.58
C ASP A 168 0.20 -16.99 -16.79
N HIS A 169 1.33 -17.70 -16.70
CA HIS A 169 1.40 -18.98 -16.00
C HIS A 169 1.18 -18.87 -14.47
N ASN A 170 1.21 -17.65 -13.92
CA ASN A 170 0.90 -17.36 -12.52
C ASN A 170 -0.57 -16.92 -12.32
N GLY A 171 -1.35 -16.79 -13.39
CA GLY A 171 -2.75 -16.39 -13.37
C GLY A 171 -2.98 -14.88 -13.49
N VAL A 172 -1.93 -14.09 -13.74
CA VAL A 172 -2.03 -12.63 -13.88
C VAL A 172 -2.38 -12.28 -15.33
N GLY A 173 -3.51 -11.61 -15.52
CA GLY A 173 -3.98 -11.17 -16.83
C GLY A 173 -4.89 -9.96 -16.72
N GLU A 174 -5.59 -9.63 -17.80
CA GLU A 174 -6.56 -8.54 -17.77
C GLU A 174 -7.84 -8.97 -17.04
N VAL A 175 -8.35 -8.11 -16.15
CA VAL A 175 -9.68 -8.30 -15.58
C VAL A 175 -10.69 -7.91 -16.65
N VAL A 176 -11.57 -8.83 -17.02
CA VAL A 176 -12.71 -8.52 -17.89
C VAL A 176 -14.00 -8.83 -17.16
N ALA A 177 -15.00 -7.99 -17.38
CA ALA A 177 -16.25 -8.07 -16.64
C ALA A 177 -17.48 -7.88 -17.51
N LYS A 178 -18.58 -8.49 -17.08
CA LYS A 178 -19.90 -8.36 -17.70
C LYS A 178 -20.95 -8.11 -16.64
N THR A 179 -21.65 -6.99 -16.75
CA THR A 179 -22.71 -6.60 -15.81
C THR A 179 -23.94 -6.10 -16.57
N CYS A 180 -25.09 -6.07 -15.92
CA CYS A 180 -26.32 -5.52 -16.53
C CYS A 180 -26.28 -3.99 -16.73
N GLY A 181 -25.32 -3.30 -16.10
CA GLY A 181 -25.19 -1.85 -16.13
C GLY A 181 -24.08 -1.35 -17.05
N MET A 182 -23.50 -2.22 -17.88
CA MET A 182 -22.46 -1.84 -18.84
C MET A 182 -22.90 -0.64 -19.68
N PHE A 183 -21.98 0.30 -19.89
CA PHE A 183 -22.17 1.39 -20.83
C PHE A 183 -22.38 0.88 -22.26
N LEU A 184 -22.89 1.75 -23.14
CA LEU A 184 -23.07 1.44 -24.56
C LEU A 184 -21.83 1.77 -25.40
N GLY A 185 -20.81 2.38 -24.78
CA GLY A 185 -19.63 2.92 -25.45
C GLY A 185 -19.34 4.37 -25.09
N TYR A 186 -18.22 4.85 -25.61
CA TYR A 186 -17.75 6.22 -25.44
C TYR A 186 -18.41 7.14 -26.46
N TYR A 187 -18.89 8.30 -25.99
CA TYR A 187 -19.58 9.27 -26.85
C TYR A 187 -18.65 9.80 -27.96
N LYS A 188 -19.08 9.63 -29.23
CA LYS A 188 -18.31 10.02 -30.44
C LYS A 188 -16.93 9.37 -30.56
N ASN A 189 -16.70 8.22 -29.92
CA ASN A 189 -15.44 7.50 -29.99
C ASN A 189 -15.69 6.00 -30.18
N GLN A 190 -15.97 5.62 -31.42
CA GLN A 190 -16.25 4.23 -31.77
C GLN A 190 -15.00 3.35 -31.62
N ALA A 191 -13.81 3.88 -31.95
CA ALA A 191 -12.56 3.12 -31.86
C ALA A 191 -12.27 2.65 -30.43
N ASP A 192 -12.37 3.54 -29.44
CA ASP A 192 -12.18 3.15 -28.04
C ASP A 192 -13.36 2.31 -27.51
N THR A 193 -14.55 2.47 -28.09
CA THR A 193 -15.71 1.63 -27.75
C THR A 193 -15.48 0.19 -28.18
N ASP A 194 -15.05 -0.02 -29.42
CA ASP A 194 -14.78 -1.34 -29.98
C ASP A 194 -13.57 -2.00 -29.29
N ALA A 195 -12.60 -1.21 -28.85
CA ALA A 195 -11.47 -1.70 -28.06
C ALA A 195 -11.86 -2.10 -26.62
N ALA A 196 -12.81 -1.39 -26.01
CA ALA A 196 -13.24 -1.66 -24.64
C ALA A 196 -14.35 -2.73 -24.54
N LEU A 197 -15.13 -2.95 -25.61
CA LEU A 197 -16.22 -3.90 -25.66
C LEU A 197 -15.93 -4.99 -26.71
N ASP A 198 -15.60 -6.19 -26.24
CA ASP A 198 -15.38 -7.35 -27.10
C ASP A 198 -16.24 -8.54 -26.65
N ASP A 199 -16.95 -9.16 -27.60
CA ASP A 199 -17.89 -10.28 -27.38
C ASP A 199 -18.85 -10.08 -26.17
N GLY A 200 -19.30 -8.85 -25.95
CA GLY A 200 -20.17 -8.48 -24.83
C GLY A 200 -19.51 -8.55 -23.45
N TRP A 201 -18.18 -8.58 -23.39
CA TRP A 201 -17.36 -8.34 -22.22
C TRP A 201 -16.76 -6.94 -22.28
N MET A 202 -16.53 -6.35 -21.11
CA MET A 202 -15.80 -5.11 -20.95
C MET A 202 -14.36 -5.42 -20.57
N HIS A 203 -13.43 -4.92 -21.37
CA HIS A 203 -11.99 -4.91 -21.13
C HIS A 203 -11.66 -3.74 -20.20
N THR A 204 -11.29 -4.05 -18.96
CA THR A 204 -11.15 -3.02 -17.91
C THR A 204 -9.88 -2.19 -18.05
N GLY A 205 -8.91 -2.69 -18.82
CA GLY A 205 -7.55 -2.19 -18.86
C GLY A 205 -6.77 -2.40 -17.56
N ASP A 206 -7.35 -3.10 -16.57
CA ASP A 206 -6.74 -3.39 -15.28
C ASP A 206 -6.25 -4.84 -15.23
N ALA A 207 -5.05 -5.03 -14.71
CA ALA A 207 -4.45 -6.33 -14.48
C ALA A 207 -4.86 -6.88 -13.12
N GLY A 208 -5.10 -8.19 -13.05
CA GLY A 208 -5.44 -8.86 -11.80
C GLY A 208 -5.32 -10.36 -11.86
N TYR A 209 -5.59 -10.99 -10.73
CA TYR A 209 -5.67 -12.44 -10.58
C TYR A 209 -6.65 -12.80 -9.46
N PHE A 210 -7.15 -14.03 -9.47
CA PHE A 210 -7.89 -14.59 -8.35
C PHE A 210 -6.94 -15.31 -7.40
N LYS A 211 -6.98 -14.96 -6.11
CA LYS A 211 -6.25 -15.69 -5.07
C LYS A 211 -6.73 -17.13 -4.98
N LYS A 212 -5.80 -18.08 -4.92
CA LYS A 212 -6.12 -19.52 -4.91
C LYS A 212 -6.79 -19.95 -3.61
N GLU A 213 -6.54 -19.23 -2.53
CA GLU A 213 -6.93 -19.59 -1.16
C GLU A 213 -8.41 -19.27 -0.89
N ASN A 214 -8.89 -18.11 -1.35
CA ASN A 214 -10.24 -17.59 -1.06
C ASN A 214 -11.03 -17.16 -2.31
N ASN A 215 -10.46 -17.31 -3.51
CA ASN A 215 -11.08 -16.88 -4.77
C ASN A 215 -11.44 -15.38 -4.79
N HIS A 216 -10.72 -14.55 -4.02
CA HIS A 216 -10.87 -13.11 -4.09
C HIS A 216 -10.09 -12.55 -5.29
N LEU A 217 -10.68 -11.56 -5.96
CA LEU A 217 -9.99 -10.79 -6.98
C LEU A 217 -8.98 -9.85 -6.35
N VAL A 218 -7.74 -9.88 -6.84
CA VAL A 218 -6.72 -8.88 -6.58
C VAL A 218 -6.52 -8.06 -7.84
N VAL A 219 -6.76 -6.75 -7.74
CA VAL A 219 -6.45 -5.80 -8.82
C VAL A 219 -5.09 -5.20 -8.54
N ILE A 220 -4.19 -5.30 -9.52
CA ILE A 220 -2.79 -4.93 -9.40
C ILE A 220 -2.61 -3.47 -9.85
N ASP A 221 -2.74 -3.22 -11.14
CA ASP A 221 -2.48 -1.94 -11.80
C ASP A 221 -3.06 -1.95 -13.22
N ARG A 222 -2.77 -0.95 -14.04
CA ARG A 222 -3.09 -1.00 -15.48
C ARG A 222 -2.28 -2.09 -16.19
N ILE A 223 -2.90 -2.75 -17.17
CA ILE A 223 -2.21 -3.69 -18.07
C ILE A 223 -1.02 -3.03 -18.76
N SER A 224 -1.16 -1.76 -19.16
CA SER A 224 -0.10 -0.97 -19.79
C SER A 224 1.09 -0.68 -18.88
N ASP A 225 0.92 -0.80 -17.55
CA ASP A 225 1.93 -0.50 -16.54
C ASP A 225 2.60 -1.79 -15.99
N LEU A 226 2.25 -2.96 -16.51
CA LEU A 226 2.93 -4.21 -16.16
C LEU A 226 4.32 -4.29 -16.76
N SER A 227 5.23 -4.89 -16.01
CA SER A 227 6.56 -5.31 -16.45
C SER A 227 6.65 -6.83 -16.46
N GLU A 228 7.64 -7.36 -17.18
CA GLU A 228 7.83 -8.79 -17.35
C GLU A 228 9.26 -9.19 -16.95
N THR A 229 9.39 -10.26 -16.17
CA THR A 229 10.71 -10.83 -15.85
C THR A 229 11.29 -11.55 -17.07
N SER A 230 12.57 -11.94 -17.01
CA SER A 230 13.18 -12.75 -18.08
C SER A 230 12.52 -14.12 -18.26
N ASN A 231 11.71 -14.56 -17.28
CA ASN A 231 11.01 -15.85 -17.29
C ASN A 231 9.55 -15.72 -17.75
N GLY A 232 9.10 -14.52 -18.09
CA GLY A 232 7.72 -14.28 -18.52
C GLY A 232 6.73 -14.02 -17.38
N ASP A 233 7.19 -13.75 -16.16
CA ASP A 233 6.32 -13.42 -15.03
C ASP A 233 5.86 -11.97 -15.12
N LYS A 234 4.54 -11.74 -15.12
CA LYS A 234 3.99 -10.38 -15.10
C LYS A 234 3.91 -9.83 -13.68
N PHE A 235 4.32 -8.58 -13.51
CA PHE A 235 4.23 -7.86 -12.24
C PHE A 235 4.02 -6.36 -12.45
N SER A 236 3.38 -5.67 -11.48
CA SER A 236 3.43 -4.20 -11.43
C SER A 236 4.46 -3.77 -10.39
N PRO A 237 5.50 -3.03 -10.79
CA PRO A 237 6.40 -2.40 -9.84
C PRO A 237 5.65 -1.49 -8.85
N GLN A 238 4.70 -0.68 -9.35
CA GLN A 238 3.99 0.31 -8.54
C GLN A 238 3.08 -0.34 -7.49
N PHE A 239 2.46 -1.49 -7.82
CA PHE A 239 1.66 -2.26 -6.86
C PHE A 239 2.50 -2.70 -5.65
N ILE A 240 3.67 -3.29 -5.91
CA ILE A 240 4.58 -3.77 -4.86
C ILE A 240 5.17 -2.60 -4.08
N GLU A 241 5.58 -1.52 -4.75
CA GLU A 241 6.09 -0.31 -4.12
C GLU A 241 5.06 0.35 -3.19
N ASN A 242 3.79 0.40 -3.59
CA ASN A 242 2.73 0.95 -2.76
C ASN A 242 2.48 0.09 -1.52
N LYS A 243 2.53 -1.24 -1.65
CA LYS A 243 2.48 -2.16 -0.50
C LYS A 243 3.62 -1.91 0.49
N LEU A 244 4.86 -1.79 -0.01
CA LEU A 244 6.02 -1.45 0.83
C LEU A 244 5.84 -0.10 1.54
N LYS A 245 5.33 0.91 0.84
CA LYS A 245 5.11 2.25 1.38
C LYS A 245 3.97 2.35 2.40
N PHE A 246 3.16 1.30 2.59
CA PHE A 246 2.26 1.25 3.76
C PHE A 246 3.04 1.14 5.06
N SER A 247 4.27 0.65 5.03
CA SER A 247 5.16 0.68 6.18
C SER A 247 5.50 2.13 6.55
N PRO A 248 5.36 2.54 7.82
CA PRO A 248 5.74 3.89 8.25
C PRO A 248 7.26 4.14 8.12
N PHE A 249 8.07 3.07 8.07
CA PHE A 249 9.52 3.16 7.98
C PHE A 249 10.04 3.38 6.55
N ILE A 250 9.22 3.10 5.53
CA ILE A 250 9.59 3.21 4.13
C ILE A 250 9.04 4.52 3.57
N ALA A 251 9.92 5.36 3.03
CA ALA A 251 9.55 6.61 2.38
C ALA A 251 9.24 6.39 0.89
N GLU A 252 10.16 5.73 0.20
CA GLU A 252 10.04 5.39 -1.21
C GLU A 252 10.59 3.97 -1.41
N ALA A 253 10.06 3.29 -2.42
CA ALA A 253 10.58 2.02 -2.90
C ALA A 253 10.61 2.09 -4.42
N VAL A 254 11.64 1.51 -5.03
CA VAL A 254 11.73 1.32 -6.47
C VAL A 254 11.99 -0.15 -6.76
N VAL A 255 10.97 -0.83 -7.28
CA VAL A 255 11.05 -2.24 -7.64
C VAL A 255 11.66 -2.38 -9.04
N GLN A 256 12.59 -3.31 -9.16
CA GLN A 256 13.27 -3.72 -10.38
C GLN A 256 12.92 -5.18 -10.68
N GLY A 257 13.02 -5.58 -11.95
CA GLY A 257 12.73 -6.96 -12.37
C GLY A 257 12.47 -7.12 -13.86
N ASP A 258 12.18 -6.01 -14.54
CA ASP A 258 11.98 -5.91 -15.98
C ASP A 258 13.18 -6.50 -16.75
N GLY A 259 12.96 -7.60 -17.46
CA GLY A 259 13.99 -8.36 -18.17
C GLY A 259 15.03 -9.05 -17.28
N ARG A 260 14.76 -9.19 -15.97
CA ARG A 260 15.65 -9.83 -14.98
C ARG A 260 15.05 -11.12 -14.42
N SER A 261 15.88 -11.96 -13.82
CA SER A 261 15.50 -13.30 -13.34
C SER A 261 14.64 -13.31 -12.07
N TYR A 262 14.59 -12.21 -11.32
CA TYR A 262 13.83 -12.07 -10.09
C TYR A 262 13.55 -10.60 -9.80
N LEU A 263 12.61 -10.33 -8.88
CA LEU A 263 12.35 -8.96 -8.44
C LEU A 263 13.31 -8.51 -7.34
N SER A 264 13.72 -7.25 -7.40
CA SER A 264 14.51 -6.61 -6.36
C SER A 264 14.00 -5.21 -6.03
N ALA A 265 14.38 -4.66 -4.87
CA ALA A 265 13.90 -3.35 -4.43
C ALA A 265 15.04 -2.43 -3.93
N ILE A 266 15.05 -1.19 -4.41
CA ILE A 266 15.81 -0.09 -3.82
C ILE A 266 14.87 0.64 -2.87
N ILE A 267 15.19 0.69 -1.58
CA ILE A 267 14.31 1.23 -0.55
C ILE A 267 14.93 2.47 0.09
N CYS A 268 14.18 3.57 0.17
CA CYS A 268 14.55 4.74 0.95
C CYS A 268 13.80 4.70 2.29
N ILE A 269 14.53 4.78 3.40
CA ILE A 269 13.92 4.92 4.71
C ILE A 269 13.27 6.31 4.90
N ARG A 270 12.22 6.36 5.71
CA ARG A 270 11.61 7.60 6.18
C ARG A 270 12.40 8.14 7.37
N PHE A 271 13.33 9.05 7.06
CA PHE A 271 14.35 9.50 7.99
C PHE A 271 13.79 9.90 9.36
N GLU A 272 12.81 10.79 9.41
CA GLU A 272 12.24 11.29 10.67
C GLU A 272 11.67 10.19 11.57
N ILE A 273 10.97 9.21 10.99
CA ILE A 273 10.37 8.10 11.75
C ILE A 273 11.44 7.11 12.20
N VAL A 274 12.38 6.77 11.31
CA VAL A 274 13.45 5.81 11.62
C VAL A 274 14.46 6.40 12.60
N ALA A 275 14.76 7.70 12.51
CA ALA A 275 15.60 8.44 13.46
C ALA A 275 15.02 8.37 14.87
N LYS A 276 13.74 8.72 15.03
CA LYS A 276 13.04 8.64 16.32
C LYS A 276 12.98 7.20 16.86
N TRP A 277 12.77 6.22 15.97
CA TRP A 277 12.78 4.79 16.34
C TRP A 277 14.15 4.33 16.83
N ALA A 278 15.22 4.83 16.22
CA ALA A 278 16.62 4.56 16.55
C ALA A 278 17.03 5.20 17.88
N GLU A 279 16.67 6.47 18.10
CA GLU A 279 16.88 7.20 19.36
C GLU A 279 16.23 6.46 20.54
N GLN A 280 14.98 6.02 20.39
CA GLN A 280 14.26 5.25 21.43
C GLN A 280 14.94 3.91 21.78
N ARG A 281 15.83 3.41 20.93
CA ARG A 281 16.58 2.16 21.08
C ARG A 281 18.06 2.38 21.36
N ASN A 282 18.46 3.63 21.63
CA ASN A 282 19.85 4.04 21.84
C ASN A 282 20.78 3.61 20.69
N ILE A 283 20.31 3.68 19.45
CA ILE A 283 21.14 3.46 18.25
C ILE A 283 21.73 4.80 17.86
N ALA A 284 23.05 4.93 17.93
CA ALA A 284 23.74 6.15 17.55
C ALA A 284 23.78 6.31 16.02
N PHE A 285 23.44 7.50 15.54
CA PHE A 285 23.60 7.90 14.15
C PHE A 285 23.84 9.42 14.06
N THR A 286 24.44 9.88 12.98
CA THR A 286 24.75 11.32 12.76
C THR A 286 23.97 11.94 11.61
N ASN A 287 23.63 11.14 10.60
CA ASN A 287 22.95 11.58 9.39
C ASN A 287 22.19 10.41 8.75
N TYR A 288 21.51 10.69 7.63
CA TYR A 288 20.76 9.71 6.87
C TYR A 288 21.60 8.51 6.44
N ILE A 289 22.78 8.77 5.84
CA ILE A 289 23.67 7.74 5.29
C ILE A 289 24.02 6.74 6.38
N ASN A 290 24.54 7.23 7.52
CA ASN A 290 24.92 6.37 8.63
C ASN A 290 23.72 5.61 9.22
N LEU A 291 22.54 6.23 9.31
CA LEU A 291 21.34 5.57 9.81
C LEU A 291 20.85 4.45 8.87
N SER A 292 20.82 4.72 7.56
CA SER A 292 20.42 3.75 6.54
C SER A 292 21.38 2.55 6.42
N ALA A 293 22.64 2.72 6.84
CA ALA A 293 23.64 1.67 6.87
C ALA A 293 23.61 0.80 8.15
N GLN A 294 22.76 1.13 9.15
CA GLN A 294 22.72 0.39 10.41
C GLN A 294 22.08 -1.00 10.22
N GLU A 295 22.74 -2.04 10.76
CA GLU A 295 22.23 -3.42 10.71
C GLU A 295 20.80 -3.54 11.26
N ARG A 296 20.53 -2.88 12.40
CA ARG A 296 19.18 -2.88 13.02
C ARG A 296 18.11 -2.24 12.13
N VAL A 297 18.49 -1.32 11.25
CA VAL A 297 17.57 -0.71 10.28
C VAL A 297 17.32 -1.67 9.12
N TYR A 298 18.35 -2.37 8.63
CA TYR A 298 18.19 -3.46 7.67
C TYR A 298 17.28 -4.57 8.21
N GLU A 299 17.49 -5.03 9.45
CA GLU A 299 16.62 -6.04 10.09
C GLU A 299 15.18 -5.59 10.22
N MET A 300 14.95 -4.31 10.54
CA MET A 300 13.62 -3.73 10.63
C MET A 300 12.95 -3.70 9.26
N VAL A 301 13.61 -3.17 8.24
CA VAL A 301 13.05 -3.09 6.88
C VAL A 301 12.89 -4.48 6.27
N ARG A 302 13.79 -5.43 6.54
CA ARG A 302 13.68 -6.84 6.13
C ARG A 302 12.33 -7.43 6.52
N LYS A 303 11.92 -7.24 7.78
CA LYS A 303 10.62 -7.73 8.27
C LYS A 303 9.43 -7.11 7.54
N GLU A 304 9.52 -5.83 7.18
CA GLU A 304 8.48 -5.14 6.41
C GLU A 304 8.40 -5.72 4.98
N VAL A 305 9.54 -5.99 4.34
CA VAL A 305 9.59 -6.62 3.01
C VAL A 305 9.08 -8.06 3.05
N GLU A 306 9.47 -8.83 4.07
CA GLU A 306 8.98 -10.21 4.28
C GLU A 306 7.46 -10.23 4.49
N THR A 307 6.93 -9.30 5.30
CA THR A 307 5.48 -9.14 5.49
C THR A 307 4.76 -8.83 4.18
N VAL A 308 5.33 -7.99 3.32
CA VAL A 308 4.77 -7.72 2.00
C VAL A 308 4.85 -8.96 1.10
N ASN A 309 5.98 -9.67 1.08
CA ASN A 309 6.15 -10.89 0.29
C ASN A 309 5.15 -11.99 0.66
N GLU A 310 4.75 -12.11 1.92
CA GLU A 310 3.69 -13.06 2.34
C GLU A 310 2.34 -12.79 1.66
N THR A 311 2.10 -11.55 1.20
CA THR A 311 0.87 -11.15 0.51
C THR A 311 0.94 -11.26 -1.02
N LEU A 312 2.11 -11.59 -1.56
CA LEU A 312 2.37 -11.59 -3.00
C LEU A 312 2.44 -13.03 -3.54
N PRO A 313 2.04 -13.25 -4.81
CA PRO A 313 2.33 -14.49 -5.51
C PRO A 313 3.83 -14.77 -5.53
N ASP A 314 4.24 -16.05 -5.57
CA ASP A 314 5.65 -16.45 -5.49
C ASP A 314 6.52 -15.74 -6.55
N ALA A 315 6.03 -15.65 -7.79
CA ALA A 315 6.73 -14.98 -8.90
C ALA A 315 6.90 -13.46 -8.68
N GLN A 316 6.11 -12.84 -7.81
CA GLN A 316 6.16 -11.41 -7.51
C GLN A 316 6.86 -11.10 -6.17
N LYS A 317 7.42 -12.10 -5.49
CA LYS A 317 8.17 -11.87 -4.25
C LYS A 317 9.49 -11.16 -4.56
N ILE A 318 9.80 -10.15 -3.76
CA ILE A 318 11.10 -9.49 -3.77
C ILE A 318 12.12 -10.50 -3.25
N ARG A 319 13.16 -10.79 -4.04
CA ARG A 319 14.26 -11.66 -3.62
C ARG A 319 15.33 -10.88 -2.90
N LYS A 320 15.80 -9.79 -3.51
CA LYS A 320 16.88 -8.95 -2.97
C LYS A 320 16.42 -7.52 -2.74
N PHE A 321 16.90 -6.87 -1.70
CA PHE A 321 16.69 -5.44 -1.52
C PHE A 321 17.94 -4.76 -0.95
N LEU A 322 17.96 -3.43 -1.02
CA LEU A 322 18.95 -2.61 -0.33
C LEU A 322 18.33 -1.33 0.21
N LEU A 323 19.04 -0.67 1.13
CA LEU A 323 18.67 0.65 1.61
C LEU A 323 19.52 1.71 0.90
N LEU A 324 18.86 2.59 0.14
CA LEU A 324 19.55 3.67 -0.55
C LEU A 324 20.14 4.62 0.49
N TYR A 325 21.37 5.09 0.26
CA TYR A 325 22.12 5.99 1.15
C TYR A 325 21.60 7.44 1.18
N LYS A 326 20.55 7.75 0.41
CA LYS A 326 19.87 9.03 0.41
C LYS A 326 18.37 8.87 0.13
N GLN A 327 17.61 9.94 0.36
CA GLN A 327 16.23 10.03 -0.13
C GLN A 327 16.21 10.43 -1.61
N LEU A 328 15.19 9.93 -2.33
CA LEU A 328 14.90 10.40 -3.67
C LEU A 328 14.39 11.85 -3.61
N ASP A 329 14.87 12.68 -4.54
CA ASP A 329 14.54 14.11 -4.59
C ASP A 329 13.99 14.49 -5.98
N ALA A 330 13.00 15.39 -5.99
CA ALA A 330 12.46 15.96 -7.22
C ALA A 330 13.46 16.90 -7.91
N ASP A 331 14.29 17.61 -7.15
CA ASP A 331 15.30 18.52 -7.70
C ASP A 331 16.46 17.76 -8.36
N ASP A 332 16.72 16.52 -7.91
CA ASP A 332 17.62 15.57 -8.57
C ASP A 332 17.00 14.87 -9.79
N GLY A 333 15.74 15.20 -10.12
CA GLY A 333 15.00 14.61 -11.23
C GLY A 333 14.56 13.16 -11.03
N GLU A 334 14.72 12.61 -9.82
CA GLU A 334 14.38 11.23 -9.46
C GLU A 334 12.88 11.05 -9.20
N LEU A 335 12.25 12.13 -8.72
CA LEU A 335 10.81 12.24 -8.50
C LEU A 335 10.22 13.36 -9.35
N THR A 336 8.93 13.28 -9.66
CA THR A 336 8.14 14.45 -10.08
C THR A 336 7.87 15.34 -8.86
N ARG A 337 7.40 16.57 -9.09
CA ARG A 337 6.92 17.46 -7.99
C ARG A 337 5.76 16.85 -7.19
N THR A 338 4.99 15.95 -7.82
CA THR A 338 3.94 15.14 -7.17
C THR A 338 4.47 13.86 -6.51
N ARG A 339 5.79 13.71 -6.38
CA ARG A 339 6.50 12.56 -5.81
C ARG A 339 6.31 11.23 -6.55
N LYS A 340 6.02 11.26 -7.86
CA LYS A 340 6.01 10.05 -8.69
C LYS A 340 7.46 9.72 -9.11
N VAL A 341 7.87 8.47 -8.93
CA VAL A 341 9.20 7.99 -9.32
C VAL A 341 9.41 8.07 -10.84
N ARG A 342 10.52 8.68 -11.27
CA ARG A 342 10.94 8.73 -12.68
C ARG A 342 11.86 7.56 -13.00
N ARG A 343 11.27 6.38 -13.28
CA ARG A 343 11.98 5.11 -13.45
C ARG A 343 13.15 5.15 -14.43
N GLY A 344 13.02 5.84 -15.56
CA GLY A 344 14.12 5.98 -16.53
C GLY A 344 15.35 6.66 -15.93
N VAL A 345 15.14 7.74 -15.17
CA VAL A 345 16.21 8.46 -14.46
C VAL A 345 16.81 7.58 -13.36
N ILE A 346 15.99 6.81 -12.63
CA ILE A 346 16.49 5.87 -11.63
C ILE A 346 17.36 4.78 -12.28
N LYS A 347 16.90 4.18 -13.39
CA LYS A 347 17.66 3.16 -14.13
C LYS A 347 19.03 3.69 -14.58
N GLU A 348 19.09 4.93 -15.06
CA GLU A 348 20.33 5.56 -15.50
C GLU A 348 21.26 5.93 -14.31
N LYS A 349 20.74 6.69 -13.34
CA LYS A 349 21.52 7.23 -12.22
C LYS A 349 22.04 6.15 -11.28
N TYR A 350 21.30 5.05 -11.15
CA TYR A 350 21.62 3.94 -10.24
C TYR A 350 21.93 2.64 -10.98
N ALA A 351 22.38 2.72 -12.25
CA ALA A 351 22.72 1.55 -13.07
C ALA A 351 23.69 0.60 -12.35
N GLU A 352 24.77 1.12 -11.78
CA GLU A 352 25.77 0.32 -11.04
C GLU A 352 25.15 -0.42 -9.84
N ILE A 353 24.28 0.27 -9.10
CA ILE A 353 23.57 -0.33 -7.97
C ILE A 353 22.67 -1.47 -8.48
N ILE A 354 21.88 -1.20 -9.52
CA ILE A 354 20.95 -2.18 -10.09
C ILE A 354 21.71 -3.40 -10.61
N ASP A 355 22.76 -3.21 -11.39
CA ASP A 355 23.56 -4.30 -11.94
C ASP A 355 24.23 -5.12 -10.83
N THR A 356 24.70 -4.46 -9.76
CA THR A 356 25.31 -5.15 -8.63
C THR A 356 24.29 -6.02 -7.88
N ILE A 357 23.04 -5.59 -7.72
CA ILE A 357 21.96 -6.42 -7.13
C ILE A 357 21.75 -7.74 -7.90
N TYR A 358 21.96 -7.73 -9.21
CA TYR A 358 21.84 -8.91 -10.08
C TYR A 358 23.17 -9.65 -10.30
N SER A 359 24.21 -9.30 -9.54
CA SER A 359 25.50 -10.00 -9.53
C SER A 359 25.66 -10.85 -8.26
N ASP A 360 26.80 -11.52 -8.14
CA ASP A 360 27.21 -12.30 -6.97
C ASP A 360 27.84 -11.44 -5.85
N ARG A 361 27.70 -10.11 -5.91
CA ARG A 361 28.22 -9.19 -4.89
C ARG A 361 27.13 -8.82 -3.89
N ASP A 362 27.51 -8.76 -2.61
CA ASP A 362 26.59 -8.41 -1.51
C ASP A 362 26.70 -6.94 -1.07
N VAL A 363 27.64 -6.19 -1.66
CA VAL A 363 27.90 -4.78 -1.32
C VAL A 363 28.15 -3.98 -2.58
N VAL A 364 27.57 -2.79 -2.63
CA VAL A 364 27.85 -1.75 -3.63
C VAL A 364 28.67 -0.64 -2.98
N HIS A 365 29.83 -0.34 -3.53
CA HIS A 365 30.67 0.78 -3.07
C HIS A 365 30.21 2.06 -3.74
N ILE A 366 29.70 3.01 -2.97
CA ILE A 366 29.24 4.30 -3.47
C ILE A 366 30.35 5.33 -3.24
N ASP A 367 30.76 6.00 -4.31
CA ASP A 367 31.62 7.18 -4.28
C ASP A 367 31.05 8.26 -5.21
N THR A 368 30.21 9.13 -4.66
CA THR A 368 29.49 10.15 -5.45
C THR A 368 29.49 11.49 -4.74
N VAL A 369 29.20 12.57 -5.49
CA VAL A 369 28.99 13.90 -4.91
C VAL A 369 27.49 14.16 -4.86
N ILE A 370 26.93 14.25 -3.65
CA ILE A 370 25.53 14.62 -3.45
C ILE A 370 25.45 16.15 -3.34
N THR A 371 24.50 16.74 -4.06
CA THR A 371 24.12 18.14 -3.85
C THR A 371 22.93 18.16 -2.90
N PHE A 372 23.07 18.82 -1.75
CA PHE A 372 21.98 19.00 -0.80
C PHE A 372 21.06 20.14 -1.23
N GLN A 373 19.86 20.22 -0.64
CA GLN A 373 18.84 21.22 -0.97
C GLN A 373 19.30 22.68 -0.74
N ASP A 374 20.31 22.89 0.11
CA ASP A 374 20.95 24.19 0.35
C ASP A 374 22.01 24.55 -0.71
N GLY A 375 22.21 23.69 -1.72
CA GLY A 375 23.22 23.84 -2.78
C GLY A 375 24.61 23.33 -2.41
N ASN A 376 24.83 22.87 -1.18
CA ASN A 376 26.13 22.35 -0.77
C ASN A 376 26.41 21.00 -1.40
N LYS A 377 27.64 20.82 -1.90
CA LYS A 377 28.10 19.55 -2.47
C LYS A 377 28.96 18.82 -1.44
N SER A 378 28.63 17.57 -1.16
CA SER A 378 29.44 16.70 -0.30
C SER A 378 29.75 15.40 -1.01
N ARG A 379 31.02 14.98 -0.95
CA ARG A 379 31.43 13.66 -1.40
C ARG A 379 30.96 12.63 -0.37
N VAL A 380 30.17 11.67 -0.84
CA VAL A 380 29.66 10.55 -0.06
C VAL A 380 30.39 9.30 -0.50
N GLN A 381 31.13 8.73 0.46
CA GLN A 381 31.75 7.42 0.35
C GLN A 381 31.07 6.49 1.35
N THR A 382 30.36 5.48 0.87
CA THR A 382 29.63 4.56 1.73
C THR A 382 29.41 3.21 1.05
N ASP A 383 29.29 2.18 1.86
CA ASP A 383 28.99 0.83 1.40
C ASP A 383 27.50 0.57 1.59
N VAL A 384 26.83 0.22 0.50
CA VAL A 384 25.42 -0.16 0.50
C VAL A 384 25.33 -1.67 0.43
N ARG A 385 24.79 -2.28 1.49
CA ARG A 385 24.61 -3.72 1.57
C ARG A 385 23.36 -4.16 0.79
N ILE A 386 23.49 -5.28 0.09
CA ILE A 386 22.39 -6.00 -0.54
C ILE A 386 21.99 -7.13 0.42
N VAL A 387 20.70 -7.26 0.68
CA VAL A 387 20.14 -8.36 1.48
C VAL A 387 19.42 -9.31 0.53
N ASP A 388 19.81 -10.59 0.56
CA ASP A 388 19.07 -11.68 -0.10
C ASP A 388 18.13 -12.34 0.91
N LEU A 389 16.83 -12.28 0.62
CA LEU A 389 15.79 -12.86 1.46
C LEU A 389 15.73 -14.39 1.36
N MET A 390 16.38 -14.99 0.35
CA MET A 390 16.50 -16.43 0.20
C MET A 390 17.71 -17.01 0.93
N ASP A 391 18.67 -16.18 1.35
CA ASP A 391 19.82 -16.63 2.12
C ASP A 391 19.57 -16.47 3.64
N LEU A 392 19.54 -17.59 4.35
CA LEU A 392 19.36 -17.64 5.80
C LEU A 392 20.64 -17.24 6.56
N ASN A 393 21.80 -17.15 5.88
CA ASN A 393 23.10 -16.84 6.50
C ASN A 393 23.51 -15.36 6.44
N ASP A 394 22.73 -14.52 5.76
CA ASP A 394 23.14 -13.16 5.39
C ASP A 394 23.45 -12.27 6.63
N LEU A 395 22.92 -12.57 7.82
CA LEU A 395 23.18 -11.82 9.07
C LEU A 395 24.65 -11.81 9.54
N ALA A 396 25.59 -12.47 8.85
CA ALA A 396 26.97 -12.65 9.28
C ALA A 396 28.04 -11.80 8.55
N VAL A 397 27.69 -11.02 7.50
CA VAL A 397 28.71 -10.23 6.76
C VAL A 397 29.09 -8.97 7.54
N LYS A 398 30.12 -9.09 8.38
CA LYS A 398 30.76 -7.98 9.09
C LYS A 398 31.43 -7.03 8.08
N VAL A 399 30.89 -5.83 7.91
CA VAL A 399 31.59 -4.74 7.22
C VAL A 399 32.85 -4.39 8.04
N PRO A 400 34.07 -4.49 7.47
CA PRO A 400 35.28 -4.07 8.16
C PRO A 400 35.30 -2.54 8.23
N VAL A 401 35.08 -2.00 9.43
CA VAL A 401 35.37 -0.59 9.71
C VAL A 401 36.87 -0.38 9.52
N LYS A 402 37.27 0.23 8.40
CA LYS A 402 38.63 0.77 8.25
C LYS A 402 38.82 1.83 9.33
N LYS A 403 39.61 1.52 10.35
CA LYS A 403 40.17 2.52 11.26
C LYS A 403 41.04 3.46 10.42
N ALA A 404 40.65 4.72 10.34
CA ALA A 404 41.55 5.77 9.92
C ALA A 404 42.65 5.91 10.98
N SER A 405 43.90 5.79 10.54
CA SER A 405 45.12 6.11 11.29
C SER A 405 45.36 7.62 11.31
#